data_AF-F9WBA9-F1
#
_entry.id   AF-F9WBA9-F1
#
_cell.length_a   1.000
_cell.length_b   1.000
_cell.length_c   1.000
_cell.angle_alpha   90.00
_cell.angle_beta   90.00
_cell.angle_gamma   90.00
#
_symmetry.space_group_name_H-M   'P 1'
#
loop_
_entity.id
_entity.type
_entity.pdbx_description
1 polymer ?
#
loop_
_entity_poly.entity_id
_entity_poly.type
_entity_poly.pdbx_seq_one_letter_code
_entity_poly.pdbx_strand_id
1 'polypeptide(L)'
;MCLLLPSKNYTHFSNSRCKLRVLKWRDEQHDFCGIWPGSHEAEDLPELMTQKHPVQNNPDCGVKKELRVTTELSVMKGRLDDSATYLLEWAQQRKDSIHLLCRKLVIETLTKDTVIEIFKIVNADCIQELELYSLCLEDLAFLNPYLRQMDNLLELTLDHVTDSLSMGDSEMCEEEMITLVSQLPTFPCLQKLCVNDVYFIYGNLNEILR
;
A
#
# COMPACT_ATOMS: atom_id res chain seq x y z
N MET A 1 23.96 -3.50 5.92
CA MET A 1 24.08 -4.96 6.12
C MET A 1 22.75 -5.62 5.78
N CYS A 2 22.72 -6.75 5.06
CA CYS A 2 21.48 -7.48 4.77
C CYS A 2 21.57 -8.93 5.24
N LEU A 3 20.52 -9.41 5.90
CA LEU A 3 20.39 -10.78 6.39
C LEU A 3 19.25 -11.48 5.69
N LEU A 4 19.48 -12.74 5.32
CA LEU A 4 18.45 -13.65 4.87
C LEU A 4 18.01 -14.51 6.06
N LEU A 5 16.74 -14.40 6.41
CA LEU A 5 16.13 -15.14 7.51
C LEU A 5 15.55 -16.46 7.00
N PRO A 6 15.72 -17.58 7.73
CA PRO A 6 15.18 -18.86 7.32
C PRO A 6 13.66 -18.80 7.24
N SER A 7 13.10 -19.00 6.04
CA SER A 7 11.66 -19.02 5.84
C SER A 7 11.03 -20.17 6.62
N LYS A 8 10.09 -19.85 7.51
CA LYS A 8 9.13 -20.82 8.01
C LYS A 8 8.10 -21.04 6.90
N ASN A 9 8.07 -22.25 6.33
CA ASN A 9 7.12 -22.61 5.30
C ASN A 9 5.68 -22.51 5.84
N TYR A 10 4.94 -21.48 5.42
CA TYR A 10 3.51 -21.37 5.67
C TYR A 10 2.74 -21.51 4.36
N THR A 11 1.72 -22.37 4.40
CA THR A 11 0.94 -22.80 3.24
C THR A 11 0.03 -21.70 2.69
N HIS A 12 0.25 -21.39 1.42
CA HIS A 12 -0.68 -20.96 0.37
C HIS A 12 -2.07 -20.41 0.80
N PHE A 13 -2.27 -19.10 0.63
CA PHE A 13 -3.61 -18.52 0.50
C PHE A 13 -4.27 -18.96 -0.82
N SER A 14 -5.55 -19.34 -0.77
CA SER A 14 -6.36 -19.69 -1.94
C SER A 14 -6.76 -18.43 -2.71
N ASN A 15 -6.28 -18.29 -3.95
CA ASN A 15 -6.64 -17.18 -4.82
C ASN A 15 -7.93 -17.51 -5.58
N SER A 16 -9.05 -16.87 -5.25
CA SER A 16 -10.24 -16.90 -6.10
C SER A 16 -9.93 -16.11 -7.37
N ARG A 17 -10.01 -16.80 -8.52
CA ARG A 17 -9.61 -16.27 -9.83
C ARG A 17 -10.52 -15.11 -10.27
N CYS A 18 -10.20 -13.90 -9.83
CA CYS A 18 -10.76 -12.68 -10.43
C CYS A 18 -10.01 -12.39 -11.74
N LYS A 19 -10.77 -12.23 -12.83
CA LYS A 19 -10.22 -11.81 -14.13
C LYS A 19 -9.67 -10.39 -14.00
N LEU A 20 -8.34 -10.27 -13.89
CA LEU A 20 -7.60 -9.01 -13.94
C LEU A 20 -7.91 -8.29 -15.27
N ARG A 21 -8.45 -7.08 -15.21
CA ARG A 21 -8.50 -6.17 -16.36
C ARG A 21 -7.42 -5.11 -16.14
N VAL A 22 -6.34 -5.19 -16.91
CA VAL A 22 -5.27 -4.19 -16.90
C VAL A 22 -5.82 -2.90 -17.50
N LEU A 23 -6.00 -1.86 -16.69
CA LEU A 23 -6.32 -0.52 -17.15
C LEU A 23 -5.01 0.13 -17.62
N LYS A 24 -4.86 0.31 -18.93
CA LYS A 24 -3.85 1.20 -19.49
C LYS A 24 -4.36 2.63 -19.35
N TRP A 25 -3.71 3.43 -18.52
CA TRP A 25 -3.97 4.85 -18.45
C TRP A 25 -3.53 5.49 -19.77
N ARG A 26 -4.48 5.93 -20.59
CA ARG A 26 -4.20 6.90 -21.65
C ARG A 26 -4.80 8.22 -21.21
N ASP A 27 -3.91 9.18 -21.04
CA ASP A 27 -4.23 10.59 -21.02
C ASP A 27 -4.71 10.95 -22.42
N GLU A 28 -5.99 11.31 -22.55
CA GLU A 28 -6.51 12.09 -23.66
C GLU A 28 -7.93 12.55 -23.29
N GLN A 29 -8.05 13.87 -23.14
CA GLN A 29 -9.28 14.61 -23.02
C GLN A 29 -10.19 14.39 -24.25
N HIS A 30 -11.48 14.66 -24.07
CA HIS A 30 -12.58 14.71 -25.07
C HIS A 30 -13.32 13.36 -25.28
N ASP A 31 -14.64 13.23 -25.24
CA ASP A 31 -15.71 14.21 -25.47
C ASP A 31 -16.95 13.95 -24.59
N PHE A 32 -17.53 15.06 -24.15
CA PHE A 32 -18.91 15.20 -23.72
C PHE A 32 -19.83 14.97 -24.94
N CYS A 33 -20.78 14.04 -24.87
CA CYS A 33 -21.99 14.06 -25.69
C CYS A 33 -23.02 13.13 -25.06
N GLY A 34 -24.25 13.53 -24.75
CA GLY A 34 -24.91 14.82 -24.88
C GLY A 34 -26.32 14.61 -24.31
N ILE A 35 -26.70 15.44 -23.35
CA ILE A 35 -28.11 15.63 -23.00
C ILE A 35 -28.73 16.35 -24.21
N TRP A 36 -29.88 15.90 -24.70
CA TRP A 36 -30.76 16.77 -25.48
C TRP A 36 -32.23 16.61 -25.08
N PRO A 37 -33.03 17.71 -25.04
CA PRO A 37 -34.39 17.74 -24.51
C PRO A 37 -35.45 17.44 -25.59
N GLY A 38 -36.71 17.30 -25.17
CA GLY A 38 -37.83 16.85 -26.02
C GLY A 38 -38.57 17.93 -26.83
N SER A 39 -39.62 17.43 -27.51
CA SER A 39 -40.70 18.05 -28.33
C SER A 39 -40.32 18.49 -29.76
N HIS A 40 -41.11 18.30 -30.84
CA HIS A 40 -42.53 17.97 -31.04
C HIS A 40 -42.75 17.32 -32.45
N GLU A 41 -43.79 16.47 -32.54
CA GLU A 41 -44.62 16.01 -33.69
C GLU A 41 -44.18 16.14 -35.17
N ALA A 42 -44.27 15.02 -35.91
CA ALA A 42 -45.09 14.89 -37.13
C ALA A 42 -45.26 13.41 -37.54
N GLU A 43 -46.34 13.15 -38.26
CA GLU A 43 -47.13 11.93 -38.44
C GLU A 43 -46.55 10.79 -39.31
N ASP A 44 -47.12 9.61 -39.04
CA ASP A 44 -47.53 8.51 -39.95
C ASP A 44 -46.65 7.26 -40.23
N LEU A 45 -47.29 6.12 -39.95
CA LEU A 45 -46.96 4.68 -39.92
C LEU A 45 -46.96 4.04 -41.36
N PRO A 46 -46.57 2.75 -41.62
CA PRO A 46 -46.83 1.58 -40.77
C PRO A 46 -45.73 0.51 -40.60
N GLU A 47 -45.75 -0.04 -39.38
CA GLU A 47 -45.60 -1.46 -38.99
C GLU A 47 -44.70 -2.37 -39.85
N LEU A 48 -43.45 -2.53 -39.40
CA LEU A 48 -42.73 -3.78 -39.57
C LEU A 48 -42.57 -4.46 -38.21
N MET A 49 -43.46 -5.41 -37.92
CA MET A 49 -43.38 -6.24 -36.73
C MET A 49 -42.09 -7.05 -36.75
N THR A 50 -41.09 -6.60 -35.98
CA THR A 50 -39.96 -7.44 -35.58
C THR A 50 -40.00 -7.53 -34.07
N GLN A 51 -40.15 -8.77 -33.60
CA GLN A 51 -40.44 -9.18 -32.23
C GLN A 51 -39.65 -8.36 -31.19
N LYS A 52 -40.38 -7.62 -30.34
CA LYS A 52 -39.86 -7.19 -29.04
C LYS A 52 -39.66 -8.45 -28.20
N HIS A 53 -38.44 -8.98 -28.19
CA HIS A 53 -38.02 -9.78 -27.06
C HIS A 53 -38.12 -8.87 -25.83
N PRO A 54 -38.84 -9.27 -24.76
CA PRO A 54 -38.69 -8.58 -23.50
C PRO A 54 -37.21 -8.73 -23.13
N VAL A 55 -36.50 -7.60 -23.05
CA VAL A 55 -35.26 -7.57 -22.26
C VAL A 55 -35.73 -7.93 -20.87
N GLN A 56 -35.53 -9.20 -20.54
CA GLN A 56 -35.72 -9.72 -19.21
C GLN A 56 -34.85 -8.83 -18.33
N ASN A 57 -35.50 -7.95 -17.58
CA ASN A 57 -34.88 -7.28 -16.45
C ASN A 57 -34.44 -8.42 -15.53
N ASN A 58 -33.20 -8.89 -15.69
CA ASN A 58 -32.57 -9.70 -14.68
C ASN A 58 -32.50 -8.83 -13.43
N PRO A 59 -33.25 -9.14 -12.36
CA PRO A 59 -33.09 -8.49 -11.08
C PRO A 59 -31.95 -9.16 -10.31
N ASP A 60 -30.89 -9.57 -11.02
CA ASP A 60 -29.84 -10.40 -10.45
C ASP A 60 -28.48 -9.82 -10.77
N CYS A 61 -28.04 -8.97 -9.84
CA CYS A 61 -26.81 -9.16 -9.09
C CYS A 61 -26.34 -7.77 -8.65
N GLY A 62 -26.98 -7.23 -7.61
CA GLY A 62 -26.54 -6.02 -6.90
C GLY A 62 -25.22 -6.21 -6.13
N VAL A 63 -24.32 -7.07 -6.63
CA VAL A 63 -22.97 -7.21 -6.10
C VAL A 63 -22.18 -6.04 -6.67
N LYS A 64 -22.03 -4.97 -5.85
CA LYS A 64 -21.00 -3.95 -6.08
C LYS A 64 -19.70 -4.70 -6.39
N LYS A 65 -19.21 -4.61 -7.63
CA LYS A 65 -17.94 -5.20 -8.00
C LYS A 65 -16.85 -4.38 -7.33
N GLU A 66 -16.27 -4.97 -6.29
CA GLU A 66 -15.12 -4.45 -5.58
C GLU A 66 -13.92 -4.40 -6.54
N LEU A 67 -13.44 -3.19 -6.83
CA LEU A 67 -12.23 -2.96 -7.60
C LEU A 67 -11.02 -3.00 -6.66
N ARG A 68 -10.12 -3.95 -6.87
CA ARG A 68 -8.85 -4.00 -6.17
C ARG A 68 -7.78 -3.35 -7.00
N VAL A 69 -7.08 -2.39 -6.40
CA VAL A 69 -5.99 -1.66 -7.03
C VAL A 69 -4.73 -1.93 -6.24
N THR A 70 -3.76 -2.59 -6.87
CA THR A 70 -2.44 -2.81 -6.29
C THR A 70 -1.55 -1.62 -6.63
N THR A 71 -0.83 -1.11 -5.63
CA THR A 71 0.05 0.04 -5.79
C THR A 71 1.30 -0.11 -4.95
N GLU A 72 2.26 0.74 -5.22
CA GLU A 72 3.39 1.03 -4.35
C GLU A 72 3.25 2.49 -3.93
N LEU A 73 3.66 2.82 -2.71
CA LEU A 73 3.56 4.17 -2.16
C LEU A 73 4.93 4.60 -1.63
N SER A 74 5.26 5.86 -1.84
CA SER A 74 6.47 6.48 -1.30
C SER A 74 6.13 7.79 -0.62
N VAL A 75 6.45 7.89 0.67
CA VAL A 75 6.49 9.14 1.42
C VAL A 75 7.94 9.62 1.36
N MET A 76 8.18 10.70 0.62
CA MET A 76 9.51 11.28 0.48
C MET A 76 9.53 12.64 1.16
N LYS A 77 10.53 12.89 2.00
CA LYS A 77 10.63 14.12 2.82
C LYS A 77 9.32 14.42 3.58
N GLY A 78 8.67 13.38 4.10
CA GLY A 78 7.42 13.50 4.83
C GLY A 78 6.18 13.84 3.99
N ARG A 79 6.22 13.65 2.66
CA ARG A 79 5.08 13.93 1.78
C ARG A 79 4.87 12.84 0.74
N LEU A 80 3.63 12.65 0.34
CA LEU A 80 3.28 11.87 -0.84
C LEU A 80 3.41 12.75 -2.09
N ASP A 81 3.68 12.13 -3.23
CA ASP A 81 3.53 12.81 -4.52
C ASP A 81 2.04 13.03 -4.86
N ASP A 82 1.78 13.88 -5.85
CA ASP A 82 0.43 14.27 -6.25
C ASP A 82 -0.41 13.07 -6.75
N SER A 83 0.23 12.08 -7.38
CA SER A 83 -0.46 10.90 -7.92
C SER A 83 -0.87 9.96 -6.81
N ALA A 84 0.02 9.70 -5.85
CA ALA A 84 -0.25 8.91 -4.66
C ALA A 84 -1.32 9.58 -3.78
N THR A 85 -1.26 10.91 -3.64
CA THR A 85 -2.25 11.70 -2.91
C THR A 85 -3.64 11.54 -3.55
N TYR A 86 -3.73 11.75 -4.87
CA TYR A 86 -4.97 11.57 -5.61
C TYR A 86 -5.50 10.12 -5.49
N LEU A 87 -4.63 9.11 -5.57
CA LEU A 87 -5.01 7.72 -5.46
C LEU A 87 -5.64 7.40 -4.10
N LEU A 88 -5.03 7.89 -3.02
CA LEU A 88 -5.55 7.73 -1.66
C LEU A 88 -6.91 8.42 -1.49
N GLU A 89 -7.04 9.67 -1.95
CA GLU A 89 -8.31 10.40 -1.92
C GLU A 89 -9.41 9.67 -2.70
N TRP A 90 -9.06 9.18 -3.90
CA TRP A 90 -9.97 8.46 -4.78
C TRP A 90 -10.48 7.17 -4.14
N ALA A 91 -9.60 6.41 -3.49
CA ALA A 91 -9.96 5.19 -2.76
C ALA A 91 -10.80 5.53 -1.52
N GLN A 92 -10.43 6.56 -0.77
CA GLN A 92 -11.17 6.98 0.42
C GLN A 92 -12.61 7.41 0.10
N GLN A 93 -12.81 8.18 -0.97
CA GLN A 93 -14.13 8.60 -1.46
C GLN A 93 -15.00 7.41 -1.90
N ARG A 94 -14.38 6.29 -2.25
CA ARG A 94 -15.03 5.10 -2.82
C ARG A 94 -14.70 3.84 -2.03
N LYS A 95 -14.53 3.96 -0.71
CA LYS A 95 -14.09 2.86 0.18
C LYS A 95 -14.94 1.59 0.12
N ASP A 96 -16.21 1.68 -0.28
CA ASP A 96 -17.11 0.52 -0.42
C ASP A 96 -16.99 -0.19 -1.77
N SER A 97 -16.12 0.28 -2.66
CA SER A 97 -16.01 -0.20 -4.04
C SER A 97 -14.58 -0.24 -4.54
N ILE A 98 -13.65 0.42 -3.86
CA ILE A 98 -12.23 0.42 -4.20
C ILE A 98 -11.43 0.05 -2.96
N HIS A 99 -10.60 -0.98 -3.10
CA HIS A 99 -9.66 -1.41 -2.07
C HIS A 99 -8.24 -1.26 -2.61
N LEU A 100 -7.47 -0.41 -1.94
CA LEU A 100 -6.04 -0.25 -2.23
C LEU A 100 -5.23 -1.31 -1.50
N LEU A 101 -4.43 -2.04 -2.27
CA LEU A 101 -3.48 -3.03 -1.78
C LEU A 101 -2.08 -2.47 -2.00
N CYS A 102 -1.50 -1.85 -0.99
CA CYS A 102 -0.13 -1.37 -1.06
C CYS A 102 0.83 -2.56 -0.88
N ARG A 103 1.66 -2.83 -1.88
CA ARG A 103 2.62 -3.94 -1.85
C ARG A 103 3.96 -3.53 -1.28
N LYS A 104 4.40 -2.33 -1.66
CA LYS A 104 5.65 -1.71 -1.22
C LYS A 104 5.35 -0.33 -0.66
N LEU A 105 5.89 -0.07 0.53
CA LEU A 105 5.81 1.23 1.18
C LEU A 105 7.23 1.71 1.47
N VAL A 106 7.54 2.92 0.98
CA VAL A 106 8.78 3.62 1.30
C VAL A 106 8.44 4.84 2.16
N ILE A 107 9.14 5.03 3.27
CA ILE A 107 8.99 6.19 4.14
C ILE A 107 10.36 6.79 4.39
N GLU A 108 10.64 7.91 3.75
CA GLU A 108 11.79 8.77 4.03
C GLU A 108 11.32 10.01 4.78
N THR A 109 11.84 10.20 5.99
CA THR A 109 11.41 11.23 6.94
C THR A 109 9.93 11.10 7.31
N LEU A 110 9.64 10.89 8.59
CA LEU A 110 8.27 10.64 9.02
C LEU A 110 7.47 11.92 9.27
N THR A 111 6.25 11.96 8.72
CA THR A 111 5.18 12.87 9.14
C THR A 111 4.03 12.04 9.68
N LYS A 112 3.72 12.20 10.98
CA LYS A 112 2.71 11.38 11.67
C LYS A 112 1.35 11.45 10.97
N ASP A 113 0.95 12.62 10.50
CA ASP A 113 -0.32 12.83 9.79
C ASP A 113 -0.39 12.03 8.49
N THR A 114 0.63 12.11 7.63
CA THR A 114 0.68 11.37 6.36
C THR A 114 0.65 9.86 6.58
N VAL A 115 1.40 9.37 7.58
CA VAL A 115 1.39 7.95 7.94
C VAL A 115 -0.01 7.51 8.42
N ILE A 116 -0.65 8.29 9.29
CA ILE A 116 -2.01 8.02 9.76
C ILE A 116 -2.99 7.96 8.59
N GLU A 117 -2.88 8.88 7.63
CA GLU A 117 -3.74 8.91 6.44
C GLU A 117 -3.56 7.67 5.56
N ILE A 118 -2.32 7.26 5.30
CA ILE A 118 -2.02 6.05 4.53
C ILE A 118 -2.67 4.84 5.20
N PHE A 119 -2.43 4.63 6.50
CA PHE A 119 -2.92 3.45 7.22
C PHE A 119 -4.42 3.50 7.55
N LYS A 120 -5.11 4.62 7.33
CA LYS A 120 -6.60 4.66 7.33
C LYS A 120 -7.19 4.02 6.07
N ILE A 121 -6.44 4.01 4.97
CA ILE A 121 -6.92 3.62 3.63
C ILE A 121 -6.33 2.27 3.22
N VAL A 122 -5.05 2.08 3.49
CA VAL A 122 -4.26 0.90 3.14
C VAL A 122 -4.26 -0.08 4.30
N ASN A 123 -4.52 -1.36 3.99
CA ASN A 123 -4.31 -2.43 4.95
C ASN A 123 -2.82 -2.77 5.07
N ALA A 124 -2.27 -2.64 6.28
CA ALA A 124 -0.88 -2.94 6.60
C ALA A 124 -0.47 -4.38 6.21
N ASP A 125 -1.40 -5.34 6.32
CA ASP A 125 -1.17 -6.74 6.01
C ASP A 125 -0.87 -7.00 4.51
N CYS A 126 -1.19 -6.06 3.63
CA CYS A 126 -0.89 -6.18 2.20
C CYS A 126 0.57 -5.84 1.85
N ILE A 127 1.27 -5.15 2.76
CA ILE A 127 2.64 -4.68 2.57
C ILE A 127 3.60 -5.85 2.73
N GLN A 128 4.46 -6.02 1.73
CA GLN A 128 5.52 -7.03 1.75
C GLN A 128 6.91 -6.46 1.75
N GLU A 129 7.08 -5.25 1.22
CA GLU A 129 8.35 -4.55 1.21
C GLU A 129 8.15 -3.23 1.93
N LEU A 130 8.89 -3.04 3.01
CA LEU A 130 8.92 -1.80 3.76
C LEU A 130 10.34 -1.26 3.79
N GLU A 131 10.50 -0.02 3.38
CA GLU A 131 11.78 0.69 3.45
C GLU A 131 11.60 1.96 4.29
N LEU A 132 12.38 2.09 5.35
CA LEU A 132 12.34 3.20 6.29
C LEU A 132 13.70 3.92 6.25
N TYR A 133 13.67 5.20 5.90
CA TYR A 133 14.84 6.05 5.72
C TYR A 133 14.78 7.27 6.65
N SER A 134 15.92 7.61 7.25
CA SER A 134 16.11 8.85 8.02
C SER A 134 15.07 9.04 9.13
N LEU A 135 14.85 7.99 9.92
CA LEU A 135 13.92 7.98 11.04
C LEU A 135 14.66 8.05 12.37
N CYS A 136 14.05 8.62 13.40
CA CYS A 136 14.56 8.46 14.76
C CYS A 136 13.86 7.31 15.51
N LEU A 137 14.39 6.91 16.67
CA LEU A 137 13.76 5.89 17.53
C LEU A 137 12.31 6.25 17.91
N GLU A 138 12.01 7.54 18.09
CA GLU A 138 10.64 7.99 18.40
C GLU A 138 9.67 7.77 17.21
N ASP A 139 10.16 7.93 15.99
CA ASP A 139 9.39 7.65 14.77
C ASP A 139 9.12 6.15 14.65
N LEU A 140 10.10 5.31 14.97
CA LEU A 140 9.95 3.86 14.97
C LEU A 140 8.95 3.40 16.03
N ALA A 141 9.03 3.96 17.24
CA ALA A 141 8.07 3.72 18.30
C ALA A 141 6.65 4.13 17.91
N PHE A 142 6.51 5.23 17.16
CA PHE A 142 5.24 5.65 16.59
C PHE A 142 4.73 4.70 15.49
N LEU A 143 5.62 4.14 14.67
CA LEU A 143 5.25 3.20 13.60
C LEU A 143 4.87 1.81 14.12
N ASN A 144 5.39 1.40 15.29
CA ASN A 144 5.20 0.06 15.85
C ASN A 144 3.77 -0.51 15.82
N PRO A 145 2.71 0.25 16.14
CA PRO A 145 1.34 -0.24 16.03
C PRO A 145 0.94 -0.67 14.61
N TYR A 146 1.47 -0.02 13.58
CA TYR A 146 1.25 -0.35 12.17
C TYR A 146 2.14 -1.52 11.73
N LEU A 147 3.42 -1.51 12.14
CA LEU A 147 4.36 -2.59 11.85
C LEU A 147 3.86 -3.94 12.38
N ARG A 148 3.24 -3.97 13.57
CA ARG A 148 2.64 -5.17 14.16
C ARG A 148 1.51 -5.78 13.35
N GLN A 149 0.93 -5.04 12.40
CA GLN A 149 -0.16 -5.51 11.55
C GLN A 149 0.34 -6.04 10.20
N MET A 150 1.66 -6.03 9.96
CA MET A 150 2.26 -6.47 8.69
C MET A 150 2.66 -7.95 8.76
N ASP A 151 1.67 -8.84 8.91
CA ASP A 151 1.94 -10.28 9.07
C ASP A 151 2.59 -10.91 7.83
N ASN A 152 2.37 -10.33 6.65
CA ASN A 152 2.93 -10.76 5.37
C ASN A 152 4.22 -10.02 4.96
N LEU A 153 4.84 -9.22 5.84
CA LEU A 153 6.07 -8.51 5.50
C LEU A 153 7.20 -9.51 5.16
N LEU A 154 7.81 -9.33 3.98
CA LEU A 154 8.89 -10.20 3.48
C LEU A 154 10.25 -9.51 3.56
N GLU A 155 10.30 -8.22 3.24
CA GLU A 155 11.52 -7.42 3.27
C GLU A 155 11.33 -6.16 4.11
N LEU A 156 12.27 -5.94 5.02
CA LEU A 156 12.39 -4.72 5.80
C LEU A 156 13.77 -4.11 5.57
N THR A 157 13.80 -2.86 5.13
CA THR A 157 15.03 -2.06 5.04
C THR A 157 14.95 -0.89 6.01
N LEU A 158 15.98 -0.74 6.84
CA LEU A 158 16.18 0.36 7.76
C LEU A 158 17.48 1.06 7.38
N ASP A 159 17.41 2.36 7.14
CA ASP A 159 18.52 3.14 6.61
C ASP A 159 18.56 4.52 7.27
N HIS A 160 19.76 4.97 7.65
CA HIS A 160 19.97 6.22 8.39
C HIS A 160 19.03 6.38 9.62
N VAL A 161 18.83 5.33 10.42
CA VAL A 161 18.02 5.43 11.66
C VAL A 161 18.89 5.96 12.80
N THR A 162 18.49 7.07 13.43
CA THR A 162 19.31 7.77 14.44
C THR A 162 18.67 7.75 15.83
N ASP A 163 19.48 7.85 16.88
CA ASP A 163 18.98 8.27 18.20
C ASP A 163 18.62 9.76 18.14
N SER A 164 17.50 10.17 18.76
CA SER A 164 16.96 11.54 18.65
C SER A 164 17.90 12.62 19.23
N LEU A 165 18.97 12.20 19.92
CA LEU A 165 19.96 13.06 20.56
C LEU A 165 21.17 13.41 19.67
N SER A 166 21.42 12.68 18.59
CA SER A 166 22.57 12.90 17.70
C SER A 166 22.08 13.31 16.31
N MET A 167 21.78 14.59 16.17
CA MET A 167 21.48 15.20 14.86
C MET A 167 22.81 15.51 14.16
N GLY A 168 23.51 14.46 13.75
CA GLY A 168 24.76 14.50 12.99
C GLY A 168 24.99 13.18 12.26
N ASP A 169 25.93 13.15 11.32
CA ASP A 169 26.35 11.95 10.56
C ASP A 169 27.12 10.95 11.47
N SER A 170 26.57 10.66 12.65
CA SER A 170 27.12 9.71 13.60
C SER A 170 26.58 8.33 13.23
N GLU A 171 27.50 7.46 12.83
CA GLU A 171 27.24 6.04 12.58
C GLU A 171 26.64 5.38 13.84
N MET A 172 25.67 4.48 13.64
CA MET A 172 24.97 3.82 14.75
C MET A 172 25.89 2.79 15.43
N CYS A 173 26.01 2.87 16.76
CA CYS A 173 26.79 1.92 17.57
C CYS A 173 26.04 0.59 17.78
N GLU A 174 26.76 -0.44 18.23
CA GLU A 174 26.17 -1.79 18.47
C GLU A 174 25.01 -1.77 19.50
N GLU A 175 25.13 -1.00 20.58
CA GLU A 175 24.08 -0.88 21.61
C GLU A 175 22.81 -0.20 21.07
N GLU A 176 22.97 0.82 20.23
CA GLU A 176 21.86 1.51 19.56
C GLU A 176 21.16 0.59 18.57
N MET A 177 21.92 -0.23 17.83
CA MET A 177 21.36 -1.26 16.96
C MET A 177 20.56 -2.29 17.74
N ILE A 178 21.09 -2.80 18.87
CA ILE A 178 20.36 -3.75 19.73
C ILE A 178 19.05 -3.13 20.19
N THR A 179 19.09 -1.86 20.62
CA THR A 179 17.91 -1.12 21.06
C THR A 179 16.89 -0.97 19.92
N LEU A 180 17.34 -0.56 18.74
CA LEU A 180 16.51 -0.40 17.55
C LEU A 180 15.84 -1.72 17.16
N VAL A 181 16.60 -2.81 17.06
CA VAL A 181 16.04 -4.10 16.66
C VAL A 181 15.11 -4.65 17.74
N SER A 182 15.43 -4.45 19.02
CA SER A 182 14.55 -4.86 20.13
C SER A 182 13.22 -4.10 20.17
N GLN A 183 13.15 -2.90 19.56
CA GLN A 183 11.90 -2.14 19.43
C GLN A 183 11.02 -2.61 18.28
N LEU A 184 11.57 -3.33 17.30
CA LEU A 184 10.80 -3.84 16.18
C LEU A 184 9.85 -4.95 16.65
N PRO A 185 8.63 -5.03 16.08
CA PRO A 185 7.76 -6.16 16.35
C PRO A 185 8.29 -7.42 15.67
N THR A 186 7.81 -8.56 16.12
CA THR A 186 8.08 -9.84 15.45
C THR A 186 7.33 -9.88 14.12
N PHE A 187 8.04 -10.16 13.03
CA PHE A 187 7.48 -10.31 11.70
C PHE A 187 7.47 -11.79 11.29
N PRO A 188 6.31 -12.47 11.22
CA PRO A 188 6.26 -13.92 11.01
C PRO A 188 6.80 -14.40 9.66
N CYS A 189 6.63 -13.59 8.61
CA CYS A 189 6.99 -13.94 7.24
C CYS A 189 8.28 -13.29 6.75
N LEU A 190 9.00 -12.54 7.60
CA LEU A 190 10.16 -11.77 7.18
C LEU A 190 11.27 -12.69 6.68
N GLN A 191 11.70 -12.46 5.45
CA GLN A 191 12.75 -13.22 4.77
C GLN A 191 14.03 -12.42 4.66
N LYS A 192 13.95 -11.09 4.63
CA LYS A 192 15.09 -10.21 4.47
C LYS A 192 14.99 -9.01 5.39
N LEU A 193 16.06 -8.79 6.15
CA LEU A 193 16.25 -7.59 6.96
C LEU A 193 17.54 -6.91 6.52
N CYS A 194 17.43 -5.69 6.00
CA CYS A 194 18.55 -4.83 5.70
C CYS A 194 18.61 -3.67 6.70
N VAL A 195 19.77 -3.47 7.33
CA VAL A 195 20.04 -2.33 8.21
C VAL A 195 21.34 -1.68 7.74
N ASN A 196 21.26 -0.45 7.25
CA ASN A 196 22.41 0.31 6.74
C ASN A 196 23.01 1.21 7.83
N ASP A 197 24.23 1.72 7.59
CA ASP A 197 25.02 2.59 8.49
C ASP A 197 25.29 2.05 9.90
N VAL A 198 25.61 0.74 9.98
CA VAL A 198 26.00 0.07 11.22
C VAL A 198 27.49 -0.26 11.22
N TYR A 199 28.20 0.11 12.28
CA TYR A 199 29.56 -0.36 12.55
C TYR A 199 29.55 -1.54 13.52
N PHE A 200 30.03 -2.71 13.07
CA PHE A 200 30.18 -3.87 13.94
C PHE A 200 31.53 -3.87 14.65
N ILE A 201 31.50 -4.01 15.97
CA ILE A 201 32.63 -4.58 16.70
C ILE A 201 32.53 -6.10 16.51
N TYR A 202 33.57 -6.70 15.95
CA TYR A 202 33.60 -8.08 15.46
C TYR A 202 33.04 -9.11 16.48
N GLY A 203 31.86 -9.72 16.24
CA GLY A 203 31.49 -10.99 16.89
C GLY A 203 30.04 -11.23 17.37
N ASN A 204 29.18 -10.22 17.54
CA ASN A 204 27.92 -10.40 18.31
C ASN A 204 26.62 -10.57 17.49
N LEU A 205 26.71 -10.58 16.16
CA LEU A 205 25.56 -10.52 15.25
C LEU A 205 24.47 -11.57 15.46
N ASN A 206 24.82 -12.79 15.84
CA ASN A 206 23.85 -13.88 16.05
C ASN A 206 23.11 -13.78 17.39
N GLU A 207 23.56 -12.97 18.34
CA GLU A 207 22.89 -12.77 19.63
C GLU A 207 21.79 -11.69 19.57
N ILE A 208 21.93 -10.71 18.67
CA ILE A 208 21.06 -9.53 18.60
C ILE A 208 19.68 -9.84 17.98
N LEU A 209 19.58 -10.90 17.18
CA LEU A 209 18.39 -11.23 16.37
C LEU A 209 17.65 -12.49 16.82
N ARG A 210 17.94 -12.97 18.03
CA ARG A 210 17.40 -14.22 18.58
C ARG A 210 16.07 -14.06 19.29
#